data_AF-A0A6C1S1V0-F1
#
_entry.id   AF-A0A6C1S1V0-F1
#
_cell.length_a   1.000
_cell.length_b   1.000
_cell.length_c   1.000
_cell.angle_alpha   90.00
_cell.angle_beta   90.00
_cell.angle_gamma   90.00
#
_symmetry.space_group_name_H-M   'P 1'
#
loop_
_entity.id
_entity.type
_entity.pdbx_description
1 polymer ?
#
loop_
_entity_poly.entity_id
_entity_poly.type
_entity_poly.pdbx_seq_one_letter_code
_entity_poly.pdbx_strand_id
1 'polypeptide(L)'
;MAKKKKEPAKSFDFPFARENYRLLIIGVVIIVVGFILMIGGGSDDPEVFNPEIFSFRRITLAPLVAVFGFVFIIYAIMKKPKEDDHESK
;
A
#
# COMPACT_ATOMS: atom_id res chain seq x y z
N MET A 1 -11.93 43.64 -31.31
CA MET A 1 -11.73 42.18 -31.21
C MET A 1 -11.13 41.87 -29.84
N ALA A 2 -11.88 41.28 -28.92
CA ALA A 2 -11.39 40.93 -27.60
C ALA A 2 -10.57 39.62 -27.66
N LYS A 3 -9.28 39.68 -27.33
CA LYS A 3 -8.43 38.49 -27.14
C LYS A 3 -8.98 37.69 -25.94
N LYS A 4 -9.63 36.56 -26.20
CA LYS A 4 -9.92 35.54 -25.18
C LYS A 4 -8.59 35.04 -24.62
N LYS A 5 -8.29 35.41 -23.38
CA LYS A 5 -7.15 34.89 -22.60
C LYS A 5 -7.45 33.42 -22.33
N LYS A 6 -6.71 32.51 -22.99
CA LYS A 6 -6.74 31.08 -22.68
C LYS A 6 -6.24 30.93 -21.24
N GLU A 7 -7.12 30.54 -20.33
CA GLU A 7 -6.73 30.18 -18.97
C GLU A 7 -5.75 29.00 -19.05
N PRO A 8 -4.64 29.03 -18.30
CA PRO A 8 -3.74 27.88 -18.25
C PRO A 8 -4.51 26.70 -17.67
N ALA A 9 -4.58 25.61 -18.42
CA ALA A 9 -5.15 24.37 -17.92
C ALA A 9 -4.43 24.01 -16.62
N LYS A 10 -5.18 23.96 -15.52
CA LYS A 10 -4.68 23.60 -14.20
C LYS A 10 -4.07 22.20 -14.31
N SER A 11 -2.75 22.12 -14.39
CA SER A 11 -2.03 20.86 -14.35
C SER A 11 -2.37 20.21 -13.01
N PHE A 12 -3.04 19.06 -13.05
CA PHE A 12 -3.18 18.23 -11.87
C PHE A 12 -1.77 17.83 -11.47
N ASP A 13 -1.23 18.52 -10.48
CA ASP A 13 0.04 18.18 -9.87
C ASP A 13 -0.20 16.87 -9.13
N PHE A 14 0.08 15.76 -9.83
CA PHE A 14 -0.09 14.44 -9.25
C PHE A 14 0.88 14.34 -8.08
N PRO A 15 0.40 14.11 -6.85
CA PRO A 15 1.27 14.07 -5.68
C PRO A 15 2.25 12.87 -5.70
N PHE A 16 2.10 11.95 -6.67
CA PHE A 16 2.90 10.75 -6.80
C PHE A 16 3.42 10.58 -8.23
N ALA A 17 4.73 10.33 -8.36
CA ALA A 17 5.32 9.85 -9.60
C ALA A 17 4.96 8.37 -9.86
N ARG A 18 5.07 7.94 -11.12
CA ARG A 18 4.69 6.57 -11.56
C ARG A 18 5.43 5.48 -10.78
N GLU A 19 6.67 5.72 -10.39
CA GLU A 19 7.46 4.77 -9.60
C GLU A 19 6.91 4.61 -8.18
N ASN A 20 6.57 5.72 -7.52
CA ASN A 20 5.96 5.71 -6.18
C ASN A 20 4.62 4.97 -6.17
N TYR A 21 3.85 5.09 -7.25
CA TYR A 21 2.59 4.38 -7.40
C TYR A 21 2.79 2.85 -7.43
N ARG A 22 3.85 2.36 -8.10
CA ARG A 22 4.20 0.93 -8.07
C ARG A 22 4.57 0.48 -6.66
N LEU A 23 5.38 1.27 -5.95
CA LEU A 23 5.74 0.98 -4.56
C LEU A 23 4.51 0.96 -3.63
N LEU A 24 3.57 1.88 -3.82
CA LEU A 24 2.33 1.91 -3.06
C LEU A 24 1.50 0.63 -3.28
N ILE A 25 1.33 0.19 -4.54
CA ILE A 25 0.61 -1.05 -4.86
C ILE A 25 1.28 -2.25 -4.19
N ILE A 26 2.61 -2.34 -4.25
CA ILE A 26 3.36 -3.42 -3.60
C ILE A 26 3.09 -3.41 -2.08
N GLY A 27 3.11 -2.24 -1.45
CA GLY A 27 2.78 -2.10 -0.03
C GLY A 27 1.37 -2.58 0.32
N VAL A 28 0.38 -2.23 -0.50
CA VAL A 28 -1.00 -2.69 -0.32
C VAL A 28 -1.09 -4.21 -0.44
N VAL A 29 -0.42 -4.82 -1.42
CA VAL A 29 -0.37 -6.29 -1.57
C VAL A 29 0.24 -6.95 -0.32
N ILE A 30 1.30 -6.39 0.24
CA ILE A 30 1.92 -6.91 1.47
C ILE A 30 0.92 -6.87 2.64
N ILE A 31 0.17 -5.78 2.81
CA ILE A 31 -0.86 -5.66 3.84
C ILE A 31 -1.96 -6.70 3.64
N VAL A 32 -2.46 -6.86 2.41
CA VAL A 32 -3.48 -7.85 2.07
C VAL A 32 -2.99 -9.27 2.40
N VAL A 33 -1.73 -9.60 2.06
CA VAL A 33 -1.12 -10.89 2.43
C VAL A 33 -1.05 -11.05 3.96
N GLY A 34 -0.66 -9.99 4.69
CA GLY A 34 -0.66 -9.99 6.16
C GLY A 34 -2.04 -10.33 6.74
N PHE A 35 -3.11 -9.73 6.21
CA PHE A 35 -4.48 -10.07 6.62
C PHE A 35 -4.91 -11.48 6.21
N ILE A 36 -4.56 -11.94 5.00
CA ILE A 36 -4.86 -13.30 4.56
C ILE A 36 -4.19 -14.33 5.47
N LEU A 37 -2.96 -14.06 5.93
CA LEU A 37 -2.26 -14.94 6.87
C LEU A 37 -2.95 -15.01 8.25
N MET A 38 -3.73 -14.00 8.64
CA MET A 38 -4.55 -14.04 9.86
C MET A 38 -5.81 -14.89 9.70
N ILE A 39 -6.27 -15.12 8.46
CA ILE A 39 -7.50 -15.89 8.21
C ILE A 39 -7.29 -17.37 8.59
N GLY A 40 -8.32 -17.93 9.23
CA GLY A 40 -8.40 -19.33 9.63
C GLY A 40 -8.05 -19.58 11.10
N GLY A 41 -8.25 -20.83 11.53
CA GLY A 41 -8.13 -21.22 12.94
C GLY A 41 -9.46 -21.14 13.69
N GLY A 42 -10.48 -20.52 13.11
CA GLY A 42 -11.86 -20.65 13.61
C GLY A 42 -12.23 -22.13 13.72
N SER A 43 -12.85 -22.50 14.84
CA SER A 43 -13.50 -23.80 14.97
C SER A 43 -14.81 -23.78 14.19
N ASP A 44 -15.13 -24.87 13.49
CA ASP A 44 -16.45 -25.05 12.87
C ASP A 44 -17.56 -25.21 13.93
N ASP A 45 -17.17 -25.61 15.15
CA ASP A 45 -18.04 -25.74 16.31
C ASP A 45 -17.63 -24.73 17.41
N PRO A 46 -18.46 -23.73 17.74
CA PRO A 46 -18.13 -22.69 18.74
C PRO A 46 -17.96 -23.24 20.15
N GLU A 47 -18.43 -24.47 20.45
CA GLU A 47 -18.22 -25.12 21.75
C GLU A 47 -16.86 -25.82 21.85
N VAL A 48 -16.15 -26.02 20.73
CA VAL A 48 -14.84 -26.67 20.68
C VAL A 48 -13.74 -25.63 20.48
N PHE A 49 -12.86 -25.52 21.46
CA PHE A 49 -11.71 -24.64 21.36
C PHE A 49 -10.66 -25.20 20.39
N ASN A 50 -10.40 -24.49 19.27
CA ASN A 50 -9.35 -24.87 18.32
C ASN A 50 -8.01 -24.19 18.68
N PRO A 51 -6.97 -24.95 19.10
CA PRO A 51 -5.67 -24.39 19.48
C PRO A 51 -4.90 -23.77 18.29
N GLU A 52 -5.30 -24.03 17.04
CA GLU A 52 -4.69 -23.42 15.86
C GLU A 52 -4.93 -21.90 15.75
N ILE A 53 -5.86 -21.35 16.52
CA ILE A 53 -6.03 -19.89 16.69
C ILE A 53 -4.77 -19.29 17.31
N PHE A 54 -4.13 -20.01 18.24
CA PHE A 54 -2.90 -19.58 18.92
C PHE A 54 -1.62 -19.91 18.13
N SER A 55 -1.73 -20.18 16.83
CA SER A 55 -0.55 -20.36 15.99
C SER A 55 0.32 -19.10 16.00
N PHE A 56 1.62 -19.27 16.29
CA PHE A 56 2.62 -18.20 16.19
C PHE A 56 2.57 -17.47 14.85
N ARG A 57 2.23 -18.20 13.77
CA ARG A 57 2.06 -17.62 12.43
C ARG A 57 0.97 -16.54 12.40
N ARG A 58 -0.16 -16.77 13.08
CA ARG A 58 -1.33 -15.90 13.05
C ARG A 58 -1.25 -14.76 14.04
N ILE A 59 -0.70 -15.01 15.23
CA ILE A 59 -0.63 -14.01 16.30
C ILE A 59 0.58 -13.09 16.13
N THR A 60 1.70 -13.61 15.65
CA THR A 60 2.97 -12.86 15.63
C THR A 60 3.38 -12.51 14.20
N LEU A 61 3.55 -13.51 13.33
CA LEU A 61 4.02 -13.27 11.96
C LEU A 61 3.03 -12.43 11.14
N ALA A 62 1.74 -12.78 11.15
CA ALA A 62 0.77 -12.10 10.31
C ALA A 62 0.59 -10.60 10.67
N PRO A 63 0.45 -10.21 11.95
CA PRO A 63 0.39 -8.80 12.33
C PRO A 63 1.71 -8.06 12.07
N LEU A 64 2.86 -8.74 12.23
CA LEU A 64 4.16 -8.15 11.92
C LEU A 64 4.29 -7.83 10.42
N VAL A 65 3.82 -8.74 9.54
CA VAL A 65 3.79 -8.50 8.09
C VAL A 65 2.86 -7.32 7.75
N ALA A 66 1.69 -7.23 8.38
CA ALA A 66 0.76 -6.11 8.17
C ALA A 66 1.39 -4.78 8.60
N VAL A 67 2.02 -4.71 9.79
CA VAL A 67 2.74 -3.52 10.28
C VAL A 67 3.88 -3.14 9.33
N PHE A 68 4.67 -4.13 8.88
CA PHE A 68 5.72 -3.90 7.90
C PHE A 68 5.16 -3.32 6.59
N GLY A 69 4.01 -3.82 6.11
CA GLY A 69 3.32 -3.27 4.96
C GLY A 69 2.92 -1.80 5.13
N PHE A 70 2.41 -1.42 6.31
CA PHE A 70 2.11 -0.01 6.61
C PHE A 70 3.35 0.87 6.62
N VAL A 71 4.44 0.44 7.27
CA VAL A 71 5.72 1.16 7.27
C VAL A 71 6.27 1.31 5.84
N PHE A 72 6.14 0.27 5.02
CA PHE A 72 6.55 0.30 3.63
C PHE A 72 5.73 1.31 2.79
N ILE A 73 4.42 1.39 3.01
CA ILE A 73 3.58 2.42 2.36
C ILE A 73 4.00 3.82 2.78
N ILE A 74 4.25 4.05 4.07
CA ILE A 74 4.73 5.34 4.57
C ILE A 74 6.04 5.72 3.87
N TYR A 75 6.98 4.77 3.77
CA TYR A 75 8.22 4.96 3.02
C TYR A 75 7.98 5.26 1.54
N ALA A 76 7.08 4.54 0.88
CA ALA A 76 6.74 4.73 -0.54
C ALA A 76 6.13 6.12 -0.81
N ILE A 77 5.33 6.64 0.12
CA ILE A 77 4.75 7.99 0.06
C ILE A 77 5.82 9.04 0.29
N MET A 78 6.68 8.85 1.29
CA MET A 78 7.75 9.80 1.64
C MET A 78 8.89 9.83 0.63
N LYS A 79 9.10 8.74 -0.14
CA LYS A 79 10.13 8.66 -1.16
C LYS A 79 9.85 9.72 -2.22
N LYS A 80 10.63 10.80 -2.24
CA LYS A 80 10.50 11.81 -3.29
C LYS A 80 10.67 11.15 -4.66
N PRO A 81 9.83 11.49 -5.64
CA PRO A 81 10.11 11.16 -7.03
C PRO A 81 11.55 11.51 -7.35
N LYS A 82 12.31 10.58 -7.91
CA LYS A 82 13.44 11.02 -8.71
C LYS A 82 12.82 11.74 -9.90
N GLU A 83 13.20 12.99 -10.10
CA GLU A 83 13.01 13.64 -11.39
C GLU A 83 13.77 12.74 -12.37
N ASP A 84 13.03 11.90 -13.09
CA ASP A 84 13.56 11.38 -14.34
C ASP A 84 13.74 12.64 -15.18
N ASP A 85 14.99 13.08 -15.32
CA ASP A 85 15.43 14.01 -16.35
C ASP A 85 14.97 13.44 -17.70
N HIS A 86 13.73 13.73 -18.05
CA HIS A 86 13.28 13.77 -19.43
C HIS A 86 13.82 15.06 -20.05
N GLU A 87 15.13 15.22 -20.04
CA GLU A 87 15.82 16.17 -20.90
C GLU A 87 16.57 15.38 -21.98
N SER A 88 16.38 15.84 -23.22
CA SER A 88 17.03 15.41 -24.45
C SER A 88 16.52 14.11 -25.10
N LYS A 89 15.46 14.26 -25.90
CA LYS A 89 15.61 14.24 -27.37
C LYS A 89 14.36 14.75 -28.09
#